data_AF-A0A3B0YA98-F1
#
_entry.id   AF-A0A3B0YA98-F1
#
_cell.length_a   1.000
_cell.length_b   1.000
_cell.length_c   1.000
_cell.angle_alpha   90.00
_cell.angle_beta   90.00
_cell.angle_gamma   90.00
#
_symmetry.space_group_name_H-M   'P 1'
#
loop_
_entity.id
_entity.type
_entity.pdbx_description
1 polymer ?
#
loop_
_entity_poly.entity_id
_entity_poly.type
_entity_poly.pdbx_seq_one_letter_code
_entity_poly.pdbx_strand_id
1 'polypeptide(L)' 'MQNKGLNLIVSEYNILWEALKHYEKRLEKISSMTTDENQVLVYDEKLQDIDGLLKTIKLKAKNDYDLDLS' A
#
# COMPACT_ATOMS: atom_id res chain seq x y z
N MET A 1 -18.46 13.06 -16.17
CA MET A 1 -17.09 13.32 -15.66
C MET A 1 -16.35 12.00 -15.70
N GLN A 2 -15.32 11.86 -16.55
CA GLN A 2 -14.49 10.64 -16.54
C GLN A 2 -13.70 10.63 -15.23
N ASN A 3 -13.99 9.65 -14.35
CA ASN A 3 -13.14 9.36 -13.20
C ASN A 3 -11.75 9.04 -13.74
N LYS A 4 -10.78 9.96 -13.55
CA LYS A 4 -9.37 9.68 -13.82
C LYS A 4 -8.83 8.76 -12.73
N GLY A 5 -9.33 7.53 -12.68
CA GLY A 5 -8.70 6.46 -11.90
C GLY A 5 -7.32 6.16 -12.48
N LEU A 6 -6.41 5.67 -11.65
CA LEU A 6 -5.13 5.10 -12.10
C LEU A 6 -5.42 4.04 -13.18
N ASN A 7 -5.01 4.21 -14.42
CA ASN A 7 -5.11 3.14 -15.42
C ASN A 7 -3.71 2.56 -15.60
N LEU A 8 -3.41 1.54 -14.79
CA LEU A 8 -2.12 0.89 -14.76
C LEU A 8 -2.13 -0.36 -15.64
N ILE A 9 -0.99 -0.72 -16.22
CA ILE A 9 -0.81 -2.04 -16.83
C ILE A 9 -0.42 -3.08 -15.77
N VAL A 10 -0.51 -4.37 -16.10
CA VAL A 10 -0.20 -5.49 -15.19
C VAL A 10 1.15 -5.34 -14.50
N SER A 11 2.21 -4.97 -15.23
CA SER A 11 3.55 -4.79 -14.64
C SER A 11 3.59 -3.64 -13.63
N GLU A 12 2.87 -2.55 -13.87
CA GLU A 12 2.80 -1.40 -12.96
C GLU A 12 2.04 -1.75 -11.68
N TYR A 13 0.97 -2.56 -11.78
CA TYR A 13 0.29 -3.10 -10.60
C TYR A 13 1.23 -3.92 -9.71
N ASN A 14 2.02 -4.82 -10.30
CA ASN A 14 2.99 -5.62 -9.54
C ASN A 14 4.11 -4.75 -8.93
N ILE A 15 4.66 -3.80 -9.69
CA ILE A 15 5.70 -2.90 -9.19
C ILE A 15 5.18 -2.07 -8.01
N LEU A 16 3.98 -1.52 -8.14
CA LEU A 16 3.38 -0.69 -7.10
C LEU A 16 3.03 -1.52 -5.85
N TRP A 17 2.53 -2.74 -6.05
CA TRP A 17 2.27 -3.69 -4.98
C TRP A 17 3.53 -3.99 -4.17
N GLU A 18 4.59 -4.42 -4.84
CA GLU A 18 5.87 -4.73 -4.19
C GLU A 18 6.46 -3.51 -3.47
N ALA A 19 6.42 -2.34 -4.10
CA ALA A 19 6.91 -1.10 -3.50
C ALA A 19 6.17 -0.77 -2.19
N LEU A 20 4.84 -0.91 -2.17
CA LEU A 20 4.03 -0.69 -0.98
C LEU A 20 4.28 -1.73 0.10
N LYS A 21 4.39 -3.03 -0.25
CA LYS A 21 4.74 -4.09 0.71
C LYS A 21 6.12 -3.88 1.32
N HIS A 22 7.08 -3.40 0.53
CA HIS A 22 8.41 -3.05 1.05
C HIS A 22 8.36 -1.85 2.00
N TYR A 23 7.54 -0.84 1.70
CA TYR A 23 7.40 0.33 2.54
C TYR A 23 6.66 0.02 3.85
N GLU A 24 5.60 -0.80 3.79
CA GLU A 24 4.88 -1.35 4.96
C GLU A 24 5.85 -2.02 5.93
N LYS A 25 6.61 -3.02 5.47
CA LYS A 25 7.61 -3.73 6.30
C LYS A 25 8.64 -2.80 6.93
N ARG A 26 9.04 -1.74 6.20
CA ARG A 26 9.98 -0.74 6.72
C ARG A 26 9.33 0.08 7.84
N LEU A 27 8.08 0.50 7.68
CA LEU A 27 7.35 1.24 8.71
C LEU A 27 7.09 0.38 9.95
N GLU A 28 6.68 -0.88 9.79
CA GLU A 28 6.51 -1.81 10.92
C GLU A 28 7.80 -1.93 11.74
N LYS A 29 8.93 -2.12 11.05
CA LYS A 29 10.24 -2.18 11.70
C LYS A 29 10.55 -0.89 12.45
N ILE A 30 10.33 0.27 11.84
CA ILE A 30 10.62 1.57 12.47
C ILE A 30 9.70 1.79 13.69
N SER A 31 8.40 1.52 13.56
CA SER A 31 7.42 1.61 14.66
C SER A 31 7.88 0.75 15.84
N SER A 32 8.22 -0.52 15.59
CA SER A 32 8.67 -1.45 16.64
C SER A 32 9.99 -1.08 17.34
N MET A 33 10.84 -0.28 16.69
CA MET A 33 12.14 0.15 17.21
C MET A 33 12.11 1.53 17.87
N THR A 34 10.99 2.25 17.74
CA THR A 34 10.86 3.62 18.23
C THR A 34 10.38 3.61 19.68
N THR A 35 11.06 4.38 20.55
CA THR A 35 10.68 4.53 21.96
C THR A 35 9.89 5.80 22.25
N ASP A 36 9.71 6.66 21.24
CA ASP A 36 8.87 7.87 21.33
C ASP A 36 7.43 7.54 20.92
N GLU A 37 6.52 7.54 21.89
CA GLU A 37 5.10 7.21 21.71
C GLU A 37 4.41 8.09 20.66
N ASN A 38 4.79 9.37 20.53
CA ASN A 38 4.21 10.25 19.52
C ASN A 38 4.63 9.83 18.11
N GLN A 39 5.88 9.39 17.95
CA GLN A 39 6.39 8.91 16.67
C GLN A 39 5.80 7.54 16.31
N VAL A 40 5.60 6.67 17.31
CA VAL A 40 4.89 5.39 17.12
C VAL A 40 3.49 5.64 16.53
N LEU A 41 2.72 6.56 17.12
CA LEU A 41 1.39 6.91 16.63
C LEU A 41 1.42 7.37 15.16
N VAL A 42 2.40 8.21 14.79
CA VAL A 42 2.57 8.65 13.39
C VAL A 42 2.89 7.50 12.44
N TYR A 43 3.67 6.50 12.88
CA TYR A 43 3.95 5.33 12.05
C TYR A 43 2.76 4.41 11.93
N ASP A 44 1.97 4.25 12.99
CA ASP A 44 0.76 3.42 12.98
C ASP A 44 -0.32 4.01 12.06
N GLU A 45 -0.50 5.34 12.05
CA GLU A 45 -1.37 6.03 11.10
C GLU A 45 -0.93 5.77 9.65
N LYS A 46 0.38 5.86 9.36
CA LYS A 46 0.91 5.57 8.03
C LYS A 46 0.73 4.11 7.62
N LEU A 47 0.84 3.17 8.57
CA LEU A 47 0.58 1.76 8.31
C LEU A 47 -0.88 1.53 7.93
N GLN A 48 -1.80 2.21 8.62
CA GLN A 48 -3.23 2.17 8.28
C GLN A 48 -3.51 2.72 6.87
N ASP A 49 -2.86 3.83 6.49
CA ASP A 49 -2.98 4.39 5.15
C ASP A 49 -2.47 3.41 4.07
N ILE A 50 -1.33 2.75 4.31
CA ILE A 50 -0.78 1.76 3.37
C ILE A 50 -1.70 0.55 3.22
N ASP A 51 -2.27 0.03 4.30
CA ASP A 51 -3.23 -1.08 4.22
C ASP A 51 -4.44 -0.70 3.36
N GLY A 52 -4.94 0.53 3.50
CA GLY A 52 -5.98 1.07 2.63
C GLY A 52 -5.57 1.13 1.15
N LEU A 53 -4.34 1.56 0.85
CA LEU A 53 -3.80 1.59 -0.51
C LEU A 53 -3.62 0.19 -1.10
N LEU A 54 -3.07 -0.76 -0.33
CA LEU A 54 -2.88 -2.16 -0.74
C LEU A 54 -4.23 -2.80 -1.10
N LYS A 55 -5.25 -2.64 -0.25
CA LYS A 55 -6.62 -3.12 -0.54
C LYS A 55 -7.18 -2.52 -1.81
N THR A 56 -7.00 -1.21 -2.01
CA THR A 56 -7.48 -0.49 -3.19
C THR A 56 -6.80 -1.01 -4.46
N ILE A 57 -5.49 -1.16 -4.44
CA ILE A 57 -4.70 -1.66 -5.58
C ILE A 57 -5.07 -3.11 -5.90
N LYS A 58 -5.22 -3.96 -4.88
CA LYS A 58 -5.64 -5.35 -5.05
C LYS A 58 -7.02 -5.47 -5.69
N LEU A 59 -8.00 -4.71 -5.19
CA LEU A 59 -9.35 -4.67 -5.77
C LEU A 59 -9.31 -4.21 -7.23
N LYS A 60 -8.50 -3.19 -7.52
CA LYS A 60 -8.45 -2.60 -8.84
C LYS A 60 -7.72 -3.48 -9.86
N ALA A 61 -6.62 -4.12 -9.47
CA ALA A 61 -5.92 -5.11 -10.28
C ALA A 61 -6.85 -6.29 -10.64
N LYS A 62 -7.65 -6.75 -9.68
CA LYS A 62 -8.67 -7.79 -9.91
C LYS A 62 -9.75 -7.33 -10.90
N ASN A 63 -10.24 -6.11 -10.76
CA ASN A 63 -11.28 -5.58 -11.65
C ASN A 63 -10.78 -5.29 -13.07
N ASP A 64 -9.57 -4.76 -13.21
CA ASP A 64 -9.04 -4.31 -14.51
C ASP A 64 -8.50 -5.49 -15.34
N TYR A 65 -7.92 -6.52 -14.69
CA TYR A 65 -7.17 -7.58 -15.38
C TYR A 65 -7.41 -9.00 -14.81
N ASP A 66 -8.34 -9.20 -13.88
CA ASP A 66 -8.48 -10.44 -13.09
C ASP A 66 -7.18 -10.86 -12.36
N LEU A 67 -6.29 -9.88 -12.11
CA LEU A 67 -4.98 -10.11 -11.53
C LEU A 67 -5.06 -10.25 -10.01
N ASP A 68 -4.63 -11.41 -9.51
CA ASP A 68 -4.50 -11.66 -8.08
C ASP A 68 -3.11 -11.25 -7.56
N LEU A 69 -3.04 -10.11 -6.87
CA LEU A 69 -1.86 -9.66 -6.15
C LEU A 69 -1.76 -10.40 -4.81
N SER A 70 -0.63 -11.06 -4.56
CA SER A 70 -0.35 -11.91 -3.39
C SER A 70 0.83 -11.40 -2.57
#